data_AF-A0AAU7HV63-F1
#
_entry.id   AF-A0AAU7HV63-F1
#
_cell.length_a   1.000
_cell.length_b   1.000
_cell.length_c   1.000
_cell.angle_alpha   90.00
_cell.angle_beta   90.00
_cell.angle_gamma   90.00
#
_symmetry.space_group_name_H-M   'P 1'
#
loop_
_entity.id
_entity.type
_entity.pdbx_description
1 polymer ?
#
loop_
_entity_poly.entity_id
_entity_poly.type
_entity_poly.pdbx_seq_one_letter_code
_entity_poly.pdbx_strand_id
1 'polypeptide(L)'
;MGVSEDDYVQLLSALLPPGPAWSPEDVAIKGAAPSLLRVHQRADDLMLELDPRTTTELINRWEKCCGLPDECIPTGTQTLRQRQQRLDAKVNLTGGINEDFYLRQLEALGKSGATITRYNKGPFKCTSACTDAVYSTEWRYYWQVNMPASSDATWMTCIDDCTTPIRYWGDTVAECVINKLCPSHTYVLFKYP
;
A
#
# COMPACT_ATOMS: atom_id res chain seq x y z
N MET A 1 -15.21 -27.10 7.57
CA MET A 1 -15.50 -28.49 7.18
C MET A 1 -15.43 -28.48 5.66
N GLY A 2 -14.40 -29.10 5.08
CA GLY A 2 -14.17 -29.02 3.63
C GLY A 2 -15.12 -29.92 2.87
N VAL A 3 -15.61 -29.44 1.72
CA VAL A 3 -16.45 -30.24 0.81
C VAL A 3 -15.60 -31.32 0.14
N SER A 4 -16.16 -32.52 0.00
CA SER A 4 -15.52 -33.69 -0.60
C SER A 4 -16.15 -34.07 -1.95
N GLU A 5 -15.52 -35.01 -2.65
CA GLU A 5 -16.06 -35.54 -3.91
C GLU A 5 -17.39 -36.28 -3.71
N ASP A 6 -17.50 -37.04 -2.62
CA ASP A 6 -18.70 -37.78 -2.25
C ASP A 6 -19.89 -36.85 -2.01
N ASP A 7 -19.65 -35.67 -1.42
CA ASP A 7 -20.69 -34.64 -1.24
C ASP A 7 -21.26 -34.18 -2.59
N TYR A 8 -20.41 -34.08 -3.61
CA TYR A 8 -20.82 -33.72 -4.97
C TYR A 8 -21.56 -34.84 -5.68
N VAL A 9 -21.16 -36.11 -5.49
CA VAL A 9 -21.91 -37.28 -5.99
C VAL A 9 -23.30 -37.32 -5.36
N GLN A 10 -23.42 -37.07 -4.05
CA GLN A 10 -24.71 -37.01 -3.35
C GLN A 10 -25.57 -35.85 -3.85
N LEU A 11 -25.01 -34.65 -4.00
CA LEU A 11 -25.72 -33.47 -4.53
C LEU A 11 -26.25 -33.72 -5.94
N LEU A 12 -25.42 -34.26 -6.84
CA LEU A 12 -25.84 -34.56 -8.21
C LEU A 12 -26.90 -35.66 -8.25
N SER A 13 -26.76 -36.68 -7.41
CA SER A 13 -27.74 -37.76 -7.30
C SER A 13 -29.10 -37.24 -6.81
N ALA A 14 -29.10 -36.26 -5.89
CA ALA A 14 -30.32 -35.63 -5.38
C ALA A 14 -31.03 -34.73 -6.42
N LEU A 15 -30.32 -34.27 -7.46
CA LEU A 15 -30.88 -33.46 -8.55
C LEU A 15 -31.48 -34.32 -9.69
N LEU A 16 -31.34 -35.64 -9.63
CA LEU A 16 -31.91 -36.54 -10.63
C LEU A 16 -33.45 -36.55 -10.57
N PRO A 17 -34.14 -36.64 -11.72
CA PRO A 17 -35.58 -36.87 -11.74
C PRO A 17 -35.93 -38.21 -11.09
N PRO A 18 -37.11 -38.35 -10.47
CA PRO A 18 -37.57 -39.63 -9.97
C PRO A 18 -37.83 -40.60 -11.14
N GLY A 19 -37.37 -41.85 -11.01
CA GLY A 19 -37.68 -42.91 -11.97
C GLY A 19 -36.55 -43.92 -12.16
N PRO A 20 -36.82 -45.07 -12.79
CA PRO A 20 -35.86 -46.17 -12.94
C PRO A 20 -34.77 -45.90 -14.00
N ALA A 21 -34.92 -44.83 -14.78
CA ALA A 21 -33.94 -44.45 -15.82
C ALA A 21 -32.64 -43.89 -15.23
N TRP A 22 -32.65 -43.47 -13.97
CA TRP A 22 -31.52 -42.80 -13.33
C TRP A 22 -30.97 -43.63 -12.17
N SER A 23 -29.65 -43.72 -12.08
CA SER A 23 -28.96 -44.41 -10.99
C SER A 23 -27.92 -43.46 -10.38
N PRO A 24 -27.84 -43.33 -9.04
CA PRO A 24 -26.73 -42.64 -8.37
C PRO A 24 -25.35 -43.22 -8.71
N GLU A 25 -25.32 -44.49 -9.14
CA GLU A 25 -24.10 -45.20 -9.52
C GLU A 25 -23.68 -44.94 -10.97
N ASP A 26 -24.39 -44.07 -11.70
CA ASP A 26 -24.05 -43.71 -13.07
C ASP A 26 -22.65 -43.08 -13.15
N VAL A 27 -21.85 -43.60 -14.08
CA VAL A 27 -20.49 -43.13 -14.36
C VAL A 27 -20.48 -41.66 -14.77
N ALA A 28 -21.55 -41.17 -15.41
CA ALA A 28 -21.68 -39.75 -15.77
C ALA A 28 -21.73 -38.84 -14.52
N ILE A 29 -22.38 -39.28 -13.44
CA ILE A 29 -22.49 -38.52 -12.19
C ILE A 29 -21.16 -38.54 -11.45
N LYS A 30 -20.57 -39.72 -11.28
CA LYS A 30 -19.25 -39.89 -10.65
C LYS A 30 -18.15 -39.19 -11.43
N GLY A 31 -18.22 -39.20 -12.75
CA GLY A 31 -17.25 -38.52 -13.61
C GLY A 31 -17.35 -36.99 -13.55
N ALA A 32 -18.53 -36.45 -13.31
CA ALA A 32 -18.73 -35.00 -13.19
C ALA A 32 -18.29 -34.43 -11.83
N ALA A 33 -18.46 -35.19 -10.74
CA ALA A 33 -18.18 -34.74 -9.38
C ALA A 33 -16.75 -34.17 -9.16
N PRO A 34 -15.66 -34.81 -9.64
CA PRO A 34 -14.30 -34.25 -9.52
C PRO A 34 -14.15 -32.87 -10.15
N SER A 35 -14.83 -32.63 -11.28
CA SER A 35 -14.74 -31.35 -11.98
C SER A 35 -15.41 -30.22 -11.20
N LEU A 36 -16.53 -30.51 -10.52
CA LEU A 36 -17.24 -29.57 -9.66
C LEU A 36 -16.45 -29.28 -8.39
N LEU A 37 -15.88 -30.31 -7.76
CA LEU A 37 -15.00 -30.13 -6.60
C LEU A 37 -13.80 -29.25 -6.94
N ARG A 38 -13.16 -29.45 -8.09
CA ARG A 38 -12.05 -28.59 -8.55
C ARG A 38 -12.49 -27.15 -8.75
N VAL A 39 -13.69 -26.91 -9.29
CA VAL A 39 -14.24 -25.55 -9.43
C VAL A 39 -14.54 -24.93 -8.06
N HIS A 40 -15.07 -25.70 -7.10
CA HIS A 40 -15.27 -25.25 -5.73
C HIS A 40 -13.95 -24.82 -5.09
N GLN A 41 -12.92 -25.67 -5.17
CA GLN A 41 -11.60 -25.36 -4.60
C GLN A 41 -11.02 -24.08 -5.21
N ARG A 42 -11.20 -23.86 -6.53
CA ARG A 42 -10.80 -22.61 -7.18
C ARG A 42 -11.63 -21.39 -6.74
N ALA A 43 -12.89 -21.59 -6.34
CA ALA A 43 -13.70 -20.52 -5.75
C ALA A 43 -13.24 -20.20 -4.31
N ASP A 44 -12.83 -21.21 -3.54
CA ASP A 44 -12.23 -21.01 -2.22
C ASP A 44 -10.89 -20.28 -2.31
N ASP A 45 -10.02 -20.68 -3.25
CA ASP A 45 -8.77 -19.98 -3.55
C ASP A 45 -9.04 -18.51 -3.88
N LEU A 46 -10.08 -18.23 -4.67
CA LEU A 46 -10.48 -16.87 -5.03
C LEU A 46 -10.85 -16.03 -3.80
N MET A 47 -11.43 -16.62 -2.75
CA MET A 47 -11.73 -15.89 -1.52
C MET A 47 -10.48 -15.39 -0.81
N LEU A 48 -9.36 -16.11 -0.92
CA LEU A 48 -8.06 -15.66 -0.40
C LEU A 48 -7.45 -14.54 -1.27
N GLU A 49 -7.78 -14.51 -2.56
CA GLU A 49 -7.32 -13.49 -3.50
C GLU A 49 -8.10 -12.17 -3.42
N LEU A 50 -9.26 -12.16 -2.74
CA LEU A 50 -10.05 -10.95 -2.47
C LEU A 50 -9.40 -10.05 -1.41
N ASP A 51 -8.60 -10.60 -0.51
CA ASP A 51 -7.94 -9.83 0.55
C ASP A 51 -6.55 -9.34 0.07
N PRO A 52 -6.28 -8.03 0.05
CA PRO A 52 -5.00 -7.47 -0.41
C PRO A 52 -3.80 -7.96 0.41
N ARG A 53 -4.02 -8.47 1.63
CA ARG A 53 -2.98 -9.01 2.52
C ARG A 53 -2.54 -10.41 2.12
N THR A 54 -3.40 -11.16 1.42
CA THR A 54 -3.16 -12.58 1.09
C THR A 54 -3.13 -12.86 -0.41
N THR A 55 -3.56 -11.93 -1.26
CA THR A 55 -3.54 -12.10 -2.73
C THR A 55 -2.15 -12.45 -3.26
N THR A 56 -2.09 -13.45 -4.14
CA THR A 56 -0.87 -13.93 -4.78
C THR A 56 -1.04 -13.97 -6.30
N GLU A 57 -2.09 -14.60 -6.80
CA GLU A 57 -2.39 -14.70 -8.23
C GLU A 57 -2.88 -13.37 -8.80
N LEU A 58 -3.73 -12.65 -8.06
CA LEU A 58 -4.36 -11.40 -8.51
C LEU A 58 -3.58 -10.13 -8.15
N ILE A 59 -2.40 -10.26 -7.53
CA ILE A 59 -1.65 -9.11 -7.01
C ILE A 59 -1.33 -8.06 -8.09
N ASN A 60 -0.98 -8.49 -9.31
CA ASN A 60 -0.70 -7.57 -10.42
C ASN A 60 -1.95 -6.77 -10.83
N ARG A 61 -3.14 -7.38 -10.75
CA ARG A 61 -4.41 -6.72 -11.07
C ARG A 61 -4.78 -5.71 -10.00
N TRP A 62 -4.63 -6.09 -8.73
CA TRP A 62 -4.80 -5.20 -7.59
C TRP A 62 -3.90 -3.97 -7.69
N GLU A 63 -2.61 -4.18 -7.94
CA GLU A 63 -1.65 -3.09 -8.08
C GLU A 63 -2.04 -2.14 -9.21
N LYS A 64 -2.43 -2.66 -10.38
CA LYS A 64 -2.91 -1.83 -11.48
C LYS A 64 -4.13 -1.00 -11.09
N CYS A 65 -5.10 -1.57 -10.37
CA CYS A 65 -6.27 -0.85 -9.87
C CYS A 65 -5.92 0.23 -8.84
N CYS A 66 -4.89 0.00 -8.02
CA CYS A 66 -4.44 0.93 -6.98
C CYS A 66 -3.37 1.93 -7.45
N GLY A 67 -2.97 1.90 -8.73
CA GLY A 67 -1.91 2.75 -9.28
C GLY A 67 -0.52 2.41 -8.74
N LEU A 68 -0.26 1.13 -8.49
CA LEU A 68 1.02 0.58 -8.07
C LEU A 68 1.69 -0.16 -9.25
N PRO A 69 3.03 -0.20 -9.31
CA PRO A 69 3.98 0.51 -8.44
C PRO A 69 3.93 2.02 -8.69
N ASP A 70 3.86 2.78 -7.60
CA ASP A 70 3.90 4.24 -7.64
C ASP A 70 5.32 4.72 -7.97
N GLU A 71 5.42 5.89 -8.60
CA GLU A 71 6.67 6.56 -9.02
C GLU A 71 7.65 6.74 -7.86
N CYS A 72 7.13 6.80 -6.64
CA CYS A 72 7.90 6.91 -5.40
C CYS A 72 8.76 5.68 -5.07
N ILE A 73 8.60 4.53 -5.74
CA ILE A 73 9.38 3.32 -5.42
C ILE A 73 10.07 2.79 -6.69
N PRO A 74 11.40 2.54 -6.65
CA PRO A 74 12.11 1.96 -7.76
C PRO A 74 11.59 0.56 -8.12
N THR A 75 11.41 0.32 -9.43
CA THR A 75 10.88 -0.93 -9.98
C THR A 75 11.89 -2.07 -9.80
N GLY A 76 11.43 -3.25 -9.38
CA GLY A 76 12.18 -4.51 -9.53
C GLY A 76 12.80 -5.13 -8.28
N THR A 77 12.59 -4.58 -7.08
CA THR A 77 13.28 -5.03 -5.85
C THR A 77 12.36 -5.53 -4.73
N GLN A 78 11.04 -5.64 -4.96
CA GLN A 78 10.09 -5.99 -3.90
C GLN A 78 9.72 -7.47 -3.89
N THR A 79 9.80 -8.10 -2.71
CA THR A 79 9.25 -9.43 -2.46
C THR A 79 7.71 -9.41 -2.49
N LEU A 80 7.07 -10.57 -2.70
CA LEU A 80 5.60 -10.69 -2.70
C LEU A 80 4.98 -10.13 -1.40
N ARG A 81 5.59 -10.41 -0.24
CA ARG A 81 5.12 -9.92 1.05
C ARG A 81 5.18 -8.40 1.16
N GLN A 82 6.24 -7.77 0.67
CA GLN A 82 6.36 -6.31 0.65
C GLN A 82 5.31 -5.68 -0.26
N ARG A 83 4.99 -6.32 -1.39
CA ARG A 83 3.93 -5.88 -2.30
C ARG A 83 2.55 -5.98 -1.65
N GLN A 84 2.23 -7.08 -0.97
CA GLN A 84 0.99 -7.26 -0.21
C GLN A 84 0.84 -6.19 0.89
N GLN A 85 1.89 -5.95 1.68
CA GLN A 85 1.87 -4.93 2.73
C GLN A 85 1.63 -3.52 2.16
N ARG A 86 2.28 -3.20 1.04
CA ARG A 86 2.08 -1.91 0.35
C ARG A 86 0.67 -1.78 -0.20
N LEU A 87 0.15 -2.83 -0.82
CA LEU A 87 -1.21 -2.88 -1.35
C LEU A 87 -2.23 -2.69 -0.23
N ASP A 88 -2.10 -3.46 0.85
CA ASP A 88 -2.94 -3.36 2.04
C ASP A 88 -2.92 -1.93 2.62
N ALA A 89 -1.74 -1.36 2.80
CA ALA A 89 -1.58 0.01 3.26
C ALA A 89 -2.26 1.03 2.32
N LYS A 90 -2.23 0.80 1.00
CA LYS A 90 -2.84 1.70 0.01
C LYS A 90 -4.37 1.58 -0.01
N VAL A 91 -4.89 0.36 0.04
CA VAL A 91 -6.34 0.08 0.00
C VAL A 91 -7.01 0.53 1.30
N ASN A 92 -6.37 0.28 2.45
CA ASN A 92 -6.90 0.60 3.77
C ASN A 92 -6.47 1.98 4.29
N LEU A 93 -5.82 2.81 3.47
CA LEU A 93 -5.41 4.15 3.88
C LEU A 93 -6.63 5.03 4.12
N THR A 94 -7.02 5.18 5.39
CA THR A 94 -7.97 6.21 5.78
C THR A 94 -7.23 7.55 5.75
N GLY A 95 -7.45 8.33 4.70
CA GLY A 95 -6.82 9.64 4.54
C GLY A 95 -7.13 10.58 5.71
N GLY A 96 -6.20 11.49 6.00
CA GLY A 96 -6.37 12.51 7.02
C GLY A 96 -5.62 13.78 6.67
N ILE A 97 -6.14 14.93 7.09
CA ILE A 97 -5.47 16.23 6.97
C ILE A 97 -5.13 16.70 8.38
N ASN A 98 -4.33 15.90 9.09
CA ASN A 98 -3.87 16.24 10.43
C ASN A 98 -2.44 15.74 10.66
N GLU A 99 -1.79 16.31 11.68
CA GLU A 99 -0.38 16.04 12.01
C GLU A 99 -0.13 14.55 12.31
N ASP A 100 -1.01 13.96 13.12
CA ASP A 100 -0.94 12.55 13.53
C ASP A 100 -0.97 11.58 12.34
N PHE A 101 -1.80 11.85 11.33
CA PHE A 101 -1.88 11.07 10.10
C PHE A 101 -0.52 11.08 9.38
N TYR A 102 0.08 12.24 9.14
CA TYR A 102 1.37 12.32 8.45
C TYR A 102 2.51 11.68 9.25
N LEU A 103 2.50 11.82 10.57
CA LEU A 103 3.48 11.15 11.44
C LEU A 103 3.34 9.62 11.38
N ARG A 104 2.12 9.08 11.39
CA ARG A 104 1.89 7.63 11.22
C ARG A 104 2.36 7.12 9.86
N GLN A 105 2.17 7.90 8.80
CA GLN A 105 2.69 7.55 7.47
C GLN A 105 4.22 7.54 7.44
N LEU A 106 4.87 8.50 8.09
CA LEU A 106 6.33 8.54 8.21
C LEU A 106 6.87 7.38 9.06
N GLU A 107 6.17 7.01 10.13
CA GLU A 107 6.51 5.85 10.96
C GLU A 107 6.39 4.53 10.18
N ALA A 108 5.33 4.37 9.38
CA ALA A 108 5.15 3.22 8.50
C ALA A 108 6.26 3.10 7.43
N LEU A 109 6.88 4.22 7.05
CA LEU A 109 8.05 4.28 6.17
C LEU A 109 9.38 4.11 6.93
N GLY A 110 9.35 3.78 8.22
CA GLY A 110 10.53 3.56 9.05
C GLY A 110 11.19 4.84 9.57
N LYS A 111 10.52 6.00 9.49
CA LYS A 111 11.01 7.29 10.01
C LYS A 111 10.44 7.57 11.40
N SER A 112 10.65 6.64 12.33
CA SER A 112 10.26 6.83 13.73
C SER A 112 11.04 8.01 14.34
N GLY A 113 10.31 8.91 15.01
CA GLY A 113 10.90 10.13 15.59
C GLY A 113 10.93 11.36 14.67
N ALA A 114 10.33 11.28 13.47
CA ALA A 114 10.04 12.49 12.69
C ALA A 114 9.07 13.41 13.46
N THR A 115 9.21 14.73 13.27
CA THR A 115 8.29 15.72 13.86
C THR A 115 7.81 16.71 12.81
N ILE A 116 6.65 17.34 13.03
CA ILE A 116 6.09 18.31 12.09
C ILE A 116 6.07 19.69 12.73
N THR A 117 6.64 20.68 12.04
CA THR A 117 6.55 22.09 12.42
C THR A 117 5.48 22.76 11.58
N ARG A 118 4.51 23.40 12.24
CA ARG A 118 3.48 24.23 11.59
C ARG A 118 3.84 25.71 11.72
N TYR A 119 3.76 26.45 10.62
CA TYR A 119 3.98 27.89 10.62
C TYR A 119 2.64 28.61 10.88
N ASN A 120 2.23 28.62 12.14
CA ASN A 120 0.98 29.23 12.59
C ASN A 120 1.09 30.74 12.86
N LYS A 121 2.24 31.35 12.60
CA LYS A 121 2.43 32.80 12.78
C LYS A 121 1.84 33.55 11.59
N GLY A 122 1.07 34.60 11.88
CA GLY A 122 0.67 35.59 10.89
C GLY A 122 1.89 36.32 10.29
N PRO A 123 1.69 37.18 9.28
CA PRO A 123 2.79 37.89 8.66
C PRO A 123 3.59 38.69 9.69
N PHE A 124 4.89 38.83 9.50
CA PHE A 124 5.74 39.69 10.32
C PHE A 124 5.23 41.14 10.28
N LYS A 125 5.04 41.76 11.44
CA LYS A 125 4.54 43.14 11.57
C LYS A 125 5.59 44.00 12.25
N CYS A 126 5.47 45.33 12.14
CA CYS A 126 6.30 46.28 12.90
C CYS A 126 6.19 46.10 14.43
N THR A 127 5.17 45.38 14.90
CA THR A 127 4.96 45.03 16.31
C THR A 127 5.52 43.64 16.69
N SER A 128 6.07 42.88 15.75
CA SER A 128 6.71 41.58 15.99
C SER A 128 8.09 41.78 16.65
N ALA A 129 8.60 40.75 17.33
CA ALA A 129 9.94 40.83 17.90
C ALA A 129 11.01 40.86 16.78
N CYS A 130 12.08 41.64 16.96
CA CYS A 130 13.15 41.73 15.94
C CYS A 130 13.87 40.40 15.65
N THR A 131 13.71 39.41 16.53
CA THR A 131 14.27 38.05 16.38
C THR A 131 13.30 37.07 15.74
N ASP A 132 12.04 37.46 15.47
CA ASP A 132 11.08 36.60 14.78
C ASP A 132 11.44 36.47 13.29
N ALA A 133 11.14 35.30 12.72
CA ALA A 133 11.30 35.06 11.30
C ALA A 133 10.34 35.93 10.47
N VAL A 134 10.84 36.45 9.34
CA VAL A 134 10.10 37.34 8.44
C VAL A 134 9.20 36.52 7.51
N TYR A 135 8.08 36.03 8.04
CA TYR A 135 7.10 35.27 7.28
C TYR A 135 6.11 36.17 6.54
N SER A 136 5.80 35.79 5.30
CA SER A 136 4.67 36.35 4.53
C SER A 136 3.36 35.62 4.86
N THR A 137 2.24 36.11 4.33
CA THR A 137 0.92 35.48 4.50
C THR A 137 0.80 34.07 3.93
N GLU A 138 1.67 33.73 2.98
CA GLU A 138 1.70 32.42 2.29
C GLU A 138 2.19 31.30 3.22
N TRP A 139 3.01 31.62 4.22
CA TRP A 139 3.58 30.62 5.15
C TRP A 139 2.52 29.84 5.93
N ARG A 140 1.26 30.30 5.97
CA ARG A 140 0.13 29.55 6.51
C ARG A 140 -0.17 28.24 5.76
N TYR A 141 0.25 28.15 4.50
CA TYR A 141 0.13 26.95 3.67
C TYR A 141 1.38 26.07 3.73
N TYR A 142 2.44 26.53 4.38
CA TYR A 142 3.68 25.78 4.52
C TYR A 142 3.66 24.98 5.83
N TRP A 143 4.24 23.80 5.78
CA TRP A 143 4.55 22.99 6.96
C TRP A 143 5.83 22.22 6.70
N GLN A 144 6.57 21.94 7.75
CA GLN A 144 7.89 21.32 7.66
C GLN A 144 7.88 19.96 8.34
N VAL A 145 8.36 18.94 7.64
CA VAL A 145 8.70 17.63 8.19
C VAL A 145 10.16 17.66 8.60
N ASN A 146 10.42 17.51 9.90
CA ASN A 146 11.76 17.32 10.44
C ASN A 146 12.06 15.82 10.46
N MET A 147 13.03 15.41 9.66
CA MET A 147 13.48 14.03 9.62
C MET A 147 14.40 13.73 10.82
N PRO A 148 14.35 12.51 11.37
CA PRO A 148 15.22 12.12 12.48
C PRO A 148 16.70 12.08 12.03
N ALA A 149 17.63 12.22 13.00
CA ALA A 149 19.08 12.25 12.80
C ALA A 149 19.67 11.06 12.02
N SER A 150 18.94 9.96 11.95
CA SER A 150 19.34 8.73 11.25
C SER A 150 18.84 8.65 9.81
N SER A 151 18.52 9.77 9.15
CA SER A 151 18.28 9.73 7.70
C SER A 151 19.58 9.35 7.00
N ASP A 152 19.71 8.06 6.65
CA ASP A 152 20.89 7.47 6.03
C ASP A 152 21.35 8.32 4.85
N ALA A 153 22.51 8.95 5.01
CA ALA A 153 23.16 9.59 3.89
C ALA A 153 23.90 8.51 3.12
N THR A 154 23.42 8.21 1.91
CA THR A 154 24.07 7.21 1.07
C THR A 154 25.24 7.87 0.35
N TRP A 155 26.40 7.21 0.45
CA TRP A 155 27.61 7.62 -0.22
C TRP A 155 27.68 6.96 -1.58
N MET A 156 28.18 7.70 -2.57
CA MET A 156 28.60 7.12 -3.83
C MET A 156 29.69 6.08 -3.57
N THR A 157 29.54 4.91 -4.16
CA THR A 157 30.50 3.82 -4.15
C THR A 157 31.33 3.83 -5.43
N CYS A 158 32.46 3.12 -5.44
CA CYS A 158 33.31 3.00 -6.63
C CYS A 158 32.65 2.23 -7.81
N ILE A 159 31.43 1.72 -7.62
CA ILE A 159 30.66 0.97 -8.62
C ILE A 159 29.61 1.88 -9.30
N ASP A 160 29.30 3.04 -8.70
CA ASP A 160 28.28 3.95 -9.22
C ASP A 160 28.78 4.77 -10.42
N ASP A 161 27.85 5.28 -11.23
CA ASP A 161 28.15 6.09 -12.40
C ASP A 161 28.81 7.43 -12.03
N CYS A 162 29.66 7.95 -12.92
CA CYS A 162 30.37 9.24 -12.74
C CYS A 162 29.45 10.46 -12.60
N THR A 163 28.15 10.31 -12.87
CA THR A 163 27.12 11.34 -12.72
C THR A 163 26.38 11.25 -11.38
N THR A 164 26.65 10.22 -10.58
CA THR A 164 26.04 10.03 -9.27
C THR A 164 26.58 11.08 -8.28
N PRO A 165 25.71 11.75 -7.49
CA PRO A 165 26.18 12.66 -6.46
C PRO A 165 27.08 11.94 -5.45
N ILE A 166 28.22 12.54 -5.09
CA ILE A 166 29.19 12.01 -4.11
C ILE A 166 28.51 11.60 -2.78
N ARG A 167 27.47 12.35 -2.42
CA ARG A 167 26.57 12.05 -1.32
C ARG A 167 25.19 12.52 -1.75
N TYR A 168 24.20 11.66 -1.61
CA TYR A 168 22.80 12.07 -1.72
C TYR A 168 22.13 11.85 -0.37
N TRP A 169 21.30 12.82 -0.03
CA TRP A 169 20.47 12.84 1.15
C TRP A 169 19.03 12.80 0.68
N GLY A 170 18.14 12.35 1.55
CA GLY A 170 16.73 12.27 1.22
C GLY A 170 16.30 10.83 1.08
N ASP A 171 15.21 10.52 1.77
CA ASP A 171 14.43 9.34 1.46
C ASP A 171 13.44 9.77 0.39
N THR A 172 13.82 9.58 -0.87
CA THR A 172 12.99 9.96 -2.04
C THR A 172 11.63 9.29 -1.99
N VAL A 173 11.52 8.12 -1.34
CA VAL A 173 10.25 7.44 -1.11
C VAL A 173 9.38 8.24 -0.14
N ALA A 174 9.94 8.64 1.02
CA ALA A 174 9.19 9.40 2.01
C ALA A 174 8.77 10.79 1.53
N GLU A 175 9.66 11.51 0.85
CA GLU A 175 9.33 12.81 0.26
C GLU A 175 8.20 12.68 -0.78
N CYS A 176 8.31 11.71 -1.68
CA CYS A 176 7.31 11.48 -2.73
C CYS A 176 5.95 11.07 -2.15
N VAL A 177 5.93 10.16 -1.17
CA VAL A 177 4.69 9.72 -0.51
C VAL A 177 4.00 10.90 0.19
N ILE A 178 4.75 11.69 0.96
CA ILE A 178 4.18 12.81 1.70
C ILE A 178 3.69 13.92 0.75
N ASN A 179 4.45 14.25 -0.30
CA ASN A 179 4.00 15.19 -1.33
C ASN A 179 2.75 14.72 -2.07
N LYS A 180 2.54 13.41 -2.20
CA LYS A 180 1.33 12.85 -2.82
C LYS A 180 0.11 12.88 -1.88
N LEU A 181 0.34 12.79 -0.58
CA LEU A 181 -0.71 12.81 0.45
C LEU A 181 -1.05 14.22 0.95
N CYS A 182 -0.17 15.20 0.74
CA CYS A 182 -0.44 16.57 1.15
C CYS A 182 -1.55 17.20 0.29
N PRO A 183 -2.41 18.05 0.86
CA PRO A 183 -3.37 18.81 0.07
C PRO A 183 -2.66 19.67 -0.97
N SER A 184 -3.25 19.76 -2.16
CA SER A 184 -2.68 20.49 -3.31
C SER A 184 -2.44 21.99 -3.07
N HIS A 185 -3.08 22.57 -2.05
CA HIS A 185 -2.94 23.97 -1.67
C HIS A 185 -1.91 24.20 -0.55
N THR A 186 -1.19 23.15 -0.12
CA THR A 186 -0.15 23.24 0.91
C THR A 186 1.21 22.88 0.36
N TYR A 187 2.26 23.37 0.99
CA TYR A 187 3.65 23.13 0.61
C TYR A 187 4.39 22.46 1.77
N VAL A 188 5.04 21.33 1.48
CA VAL A 188 5.83 20.58 2.46
C VAL A 188 7.30 20.93 2.30
N LEU A 189 7.96 21.26 3.42
CA LEU A 189 9.40 21.42 3.48
C LEU A 189 10.00 20.23 4.21
N PHE A 190 11.02 19.59 3.64
CA PHE A 190 11.73 18.50 4.29
C PHE A 190 13.03 19.03 4.88
N LYS A 191 13.15 18.93 6.21
CA LYS A 191 14.38 19.32 6.93
C LYS A 191 15.13 18.07 7.34
N TYR A 192 16.33 17.92 6.79
CA TYR A 192 17.30 16.93 7.19
C TYR A 192 18.30 17.56 8.19
N PRO A 193 18.73 16.82 9.22
CA PRO A 193 19.72 17.27 10.20
C PRO A 193 21.15 17.30 9.66
#